data_AF-A0A6S6SNK2-F1
#
_entry.id   AF-A0A6S6SNK2-F1
#
_cell.length_a   1.000
_cell.length_b   1.000
_cell.length_c   1.000
_cell.angle_alpha   90.00
_cell.angle_beta   90.00
_cell.angle_gamma   90.00
#
_symmetry.space_group_name_H-M   'P 1'
#
loop_
_entity.id
_entity.type
_entity.pdbx_description
1 polymer ?
#
loop_
_entity_poly.entity_id
_entity_poly.type
_entity_poly.pdbx_seq_one_letter_code
_entity_poly.pdbx_strand_id
1 'polypeptide(L)'
;MRLFLCSCLVFLCSVSSSKAQKGYAHPDFAVQYVSYFGIGSQSVQKPAVIGYNAANYALMQEALPDWTGQGLGVPVYFYKKVLESCGADQLINTFIADYDKMQPKDVAARLLEITSKIKVATVSKNLKNQLKNAINEFYKGKQIRLSSSPNTPLTEGRTTFSVTTSMDDLGASLALIYASFWERDAVVARFSNKTLDQKKLAVGVLVTQGFEYGYAIGRVQTDYTSKEPSINILSKRETSTERIGFPKFDSKWYRTYEKAEKTPVFVDNAALTPTVRNLQKMMTILDPILRAEIPKSNVLSNKDYITQFTFVIKKTEEGQFIVKLQQPELQLQSKK
;
A
#
# COMPACT_ATOMS: atom_id res chain seq x y z
N MET A 1 27.21 10.30 66.71
CA MET A 1 25.81 9.82 66.62
C MET A 1 25.29 10.31 65.27
N ARG A 2 25.12 9.46 64.24
CA ARG A 2 23.90 8.65 63.93
C ARG A 2 22.64 9.54 64.05
N LEU A 3 21.82 9.77 63.02
CA LEU A 3 21.33 8.86 61.98
C LEU A 3 21.11 9.56 60.63
N PHE A 4 21.39 8.79 59.58
CA PHE A 4 20.92 8.91 58.21
C PHE A 4 19.39 8.77 58.13
N LEU A 5 18.74 9.56 57.25
CA LEU A 5 17.50 9.16 56.61
C LEU A 5 17.57 9.52 55.11
N CYS A 6 18.01 8.53 54.33
CA CYS A 6 17.83 8.47 52.89
C CYS A 6 16.34 8.42 52.56
N SER A 7 15.84 9.41 51.83
CA SER A 7 14.56 9.31 51.13
C SER A 7 14.87 9.20 49.64
N CYS A 8 14.98 7.96 49.15
CA CYS A 8 15.07 7.67 47.73
C CYS A 8 13.72 7.98 47.07
N LEU A 9 13.63 9.14 46.41
CA LEU A 9 12.56 9.43 45.45
C LEU A 9 12.80 8.58 44.19
N VAL A 10 12.15 7.41 44.16
CA VAL A 10 12.03 6.59 42.97
C VAL A 10 11.11 7.34 42.00
N PHE A 11 11.72 7.99 41.01
CA PHE A 11 11.02 8.44 39.80
C PHE A 11 10.58 7.20 39.01
N LEU A 12 9.42 6.66 39.37
CA LEU A 12 8.71 5.69 38.54
C LEU A 12 8.16 6.46 37.34
N CYS A 13 8.90 6.39 36.22
CA CYS A 13 8.38 6.70 34.90
C CYS A 13 7.11 5.86 34.68
N SER A 14 5.94 6.48 34.84
CA SER A 14 4.68 5.97 34.37
C SER A 14 4.68 6.01 32.84
N VAL A 15 5.38 5.05 32.22
CA VAL A 15 5.09 4.67 30.85
C VAL A 15 3.72 4.02 30.91
N SER A 16 2.70 4.82 30.60
CA SER A 16 1.36 4.34 30.32
C SER A 16 1.45 3.41 29.12
N SER A 17 1.74 2.13 29.41
CA SER A 17 1.51 1.04 28.49
C SER A 17 0.01 0.99 28.26
N SER A 18 -0.45 1.62 27.18
CA SER A 18 -1.75 1.32 26.61
C SER A 18 -1.69 -0.17 26.26
N LYS A 19 -2.21 -1.00 27.17
CA LYS A 19 -2.54 -2.38 26.86
C LYS A 19 -3.61 -2.32 25.79
N ALA A 20 -3.17 -2.31 24.52
CA ALA A 20 -4.05 -2.51 23.39
C ALA A 20 -4.87 -3.77 23.68
N GLN A 21 -6.19 -3.61 23.76
CA GLN A 21 -7.13 -4.70 23.97
C GLN A 21 -6.88 -5.78 22.91
N LYS A 22 -6.22 -6.86 23.32
CA LYS A 22 -6.18 -8.12 22.59
C LYS A 22 -7.55 -8.79 22.77
N GLY A 23 -8.44 -8.57 21.83
CA GLY A 23 -9.72 -9.27 21.81
C GLY A 23 -10.78 -8.57 20.98
N TYR A 24 -10.70 -8.69 19.66
CA TYR A 24 -11.90 -8.62 18.83
C TYR A 24 -12.08 -9.99 18.17
N ALA A 25 -12.98 -10.77 18.75
CA ALA A 25 -13.49 -12.00 18.20
C ALA A 25 -14.65 -11.62 17.24
N HIS A 26 -14.52 -12.03 15.98
CA HIS A 26 -15.45 -11.83 14.84
C HIS A 26 -15.32 -10.49 14.09
N PRO A 27 -15.32 -10.50 12.74
CA PRO A 27 -14.50 -9.56 12.00
C PRO A 27 -15.30 -8.34 11.56
N ASP A 28 -14.81 -7.14 11.89
CA ASP A 28 -14.10 -6.17 11.02
C ASP A 28 -14.55 -5.94 9.56
N PHE A 29 -15.47 -6.75 9.00
CA PHE A 29 -16.02 -6.62 7.65
C PHE A 29 -17.28 -5.75 7.57
N ALA A 30 -17.81 -5.30 8.71
CA ALA A 30 -19.04 -4.52 8.78
C ALA A 30 -18.80 -3.00 8.74
N VAL A 31 -17.56 -2.53 8.58
CA VAL A 31 -17.26 -1.10 8.53
C VAL A 31 -17.85 -0.51 7.25
N GLN A 32 -18.87 0.34 7.39
CA GLN A 32 -19.62 0.94 6.28
C GLN A 32 -19.23 2.39 6.00
N TYR A 33 -18.05 2.79 6.50
CA TYR A 33 -17.56 4.16 6.39
C TYR A 33 -16.13 4.20 5.87
N VAL A 34 -15.84 5.17 5.01
CA VAL A 34 -14.47 5.44 4.56
C VAL A 34 -13.58 5.76 5.77
N SER A 35 -12.40 5.14 5.82
CA SER A 35 -11.41 5.37 6.86
C SER A 35 -10.51 6.53 6.47
N TYR A 36 -10.49 7.58 7.29
CA TYR A 36 -9.57 8.71 7.17
C TYR A 36 -8.29 8.39 7.95
N PHE A 37 -7.14 8.39 7.27
CA PHE A 37 -5.86 8.11 7.93
C PHE A 37 -5.36 9.33 8.70
N GLY A 38 -4.65 9.11 9.80
CA GLY A 38 -4.16 10.18 10.69
C GLY A 38 -5.23 10.89 11.54
N ILE A 39 -6.53 10.71 11.25
CA ILE A 39 -7.63 11.36 11.97
C ILE A 39 -8.69 10.35 12.45
N GLY A 40 -8.89 9.25 11.72
CA GLY A 40 -9.85 8.19 12.06
C GLY A 40 -9.30 7.13 13.01
N SER A 41 -10.18 6.22 13.46
CA SER A 41 -9.79 5.14 14.38
C SER A 41 -8.77 4.18 13.76
N GLN A 42 -7.66 3.94 14.48
CA GLN A 42 -6.67 2.92 14.11
C GLN A 42 -7.24 1.50 14.10
N SER A 43 -8.34 1.23 14.82
CA SER A 43 -8.97 -0.10 14.85
C SER A 43 -9.52 -0.52 13.50
N VAL A 44 -9.93 0.45 12.65
CA VAL A 44 -10.47 0.17 11.30
C VAL A 44 -9.41 0.25 10.20
N GLN A 45 -8.17 0.63 10.54
CA GLN A 45 -7.05 0.74 9.61
C GLN A 45 -6.24 -0.55 9.55
N LYS A 46 -6.95 -1.68 9.41
CA LYS A 46 -6.37 -3.03 9.40
C LYS A 46 -6.53 -3.68 8.02
N PRO A 47 -5.60 -4.56 7.61
CA PRO A 47 -5.69 -5.23 6.31
C PRO A 47 -7.00 -6.00 6.08
N ALA A 48 -7.59 -6.57 7.13
CA ALA A 48 -8.89 -7.25 7.03
C ALA A 48 -10.05 -6.30 6.68
N VAL A 49 -9.95 -5.01 7.03
CA VAL A 49 -11.00 -4.00 6.87
C VAL A 49 -10.82 -3.25 5.55
N ILE A 50 -9.65 -2.68 5.30
CA ILE A 50 -9.37 -1.78 4.16
C ILE A 50 -8.34 -2.33 3.18
N GLY A 51 -7.83 -3.55 3.44
CA GLY A 51 -6.75 -4.16 2.66
C GLY A 51 -5.35 -3.70 3.05
N TYR A 52 -4.36 -4.46 2.59
CA TYR A 52 -2.94 -4.28 2.95
C TYR A 52 -2.37 -2.94 2.49
N ASN A 53 -2.60 -2.54 1.24
CA ASN A 53 -2.01 -1.30 0.71
C ASN A 53 -2.55 -0.06 1.45
N ALA A 54 -3.84 -0.04 1.75
CA ALA A 54 -4.48 1.03 2.49
C ALA A 54 -4.02 1.05 3.95
N ALA A 55 -3.93 -0.10 4.61
CA ALA A 55 -3.40 -0.21 5.97
C ALA A 55 -1.93 0.23 6.06
N ASN A 56 -1.09 -0.20 5.11
CA ASN A 56 0.30 0.23 5.03
C ASN A 56 0.42 1.75 4.79
N TYR A 57 -0.45 2.32 3.96
CA TYR A 57 -0.49 3.77 3.75
C TYR A 57 -0.86 4.51 5.03
N ALA A 58 -1.82 4.00 5.80
CA ALA A 58 -2.19 4.57 7.09
C ALA A 58 -0.99 4.58 8.07
N LEU A 59 -0.26 3.47 8.16
CA LEU A 59 0.97 3.37 8.96
C LEU A 59 2.05 4.36 8.47
N MET A 60 2.22 4.50 7.16
CA MET A 60 3.17 5.46 6.58
C MET A 60 2.77 6.91 6.88
N GLN A 61 1.48 7.23 6.80
CA GLN A 61 0.99 8.58 7.10
C GLN A 61 1.17 8.92 8.59
N GLU A 62 0.95 7.96 9.49
CA GLU A 62 1.19 8.13 10.92
C GLU A 62 2.68 8.33 11.23
N ALA A 63 3.55 7.52 10.63
CA ALA A 63 4.99 7.56 10.89
C ALA A 63 5.72 8.71 10.19
N LEU A 64 5.22 9.17 9.04
CA LEU A 64 5.85 10.14 8.15
C LEU A 64 4.84 11.19 7.64
N PRO A 65 4.14 11.93 8.52
CA PRO A 65 3.06 12.84 8.14
C PRO A 65 3.53 14.00 7.25
N ASP A 66 4.76 14.49 7.44
CA ASP A 66 5.30 15.61 6.64
C ASP A 66 5.54 15.23 5.17
N TRP A 67 5.82 13.95 4.92
CA TRP A 67 6.14 13.42 3.60
C TRP A 67 4.97 12.70 2.95
N THR A 68 3.92 12.39 3.71
CA THR A 68 2.79 11.60 3.24
C THR A 68 1.56 12.48 3.13
N GLY A 69 0.92 12.50 1.96
CA GLY A 69 -0.35 13.20 1.81
C GLY A 69 -1.47 12.51 2.57
N GLN A 70 -2.62 13.17 2.67
CA GLN A 70 -3.82 12.51 3.16
C GLN A 70 -4.12 11.29 2.28
N GLY A 71 -4.44 10.16 2.91
CA GLY A 71 -4.99 8.98 2.27
C GLY A 71 -6.32 8.57 2.91
N LEU A 72 -7.11 7.79 2.17
CA LEU A 72 -8.35 7.20 2.65
C LEU A 72 -8.40 5.70 2.30
N GLY A 73 -9.07 4.93 3.15
CA GLY A 73 -9.35 3.52 2.90
C GLY A 73 -10.84 3.28 2.68
N VAL A 74 -11.21 2.72 1.54
CA VAL A 74 -12.56 2.15 1.32
C VAL A 74 -12.58 0.73 1.86
N PRO A 75 -13.45 0.42 2.84
CA PRO A 75 -13.54 -0.92 3.38
C PRO A 75 -13.97 -1.97 2.35
N VAL A 76 -13.49 -3.20 2.55
CA VAL A 76 -13.87 -4.40 1.78
C VAL A 76 -15.38 -4.70 1.85
N TYR A 77 -16.09 -4.13 2.83
CA TYR A 77 -17.55 -4.17 2.93
C TYR A 77 -18.21 -3.76 1.60
N PHE A 78 -17.76 -2.66 1.02
CA PHE A 78 -18.37 -2.11 -0.19
C PHE A 78 -18.12 -2.98 -1.42
N TYR A 79 -16.96 -3.63 -1.49
CA TYR A 79 -16.67 -4.63 -2.52
C TYR A 79 -17.68 -5.78 -2.46
N LYS A 80 -17.90 -6.37 -1.27
CA LYS A 80 -18.88 -7.45 -1.09
C LYS A 80 -20.29 -7.02 -1.51
N LYS A 81 -20.70 -5.81 -1.12
CA LYS A 81 -22.01 -5.27 -1.51
C LYS A 81 -22.15 -5.04 -3.01
N VAL A 82 -21.09 -4.63 -3.69
CA VAL A 82 -21.10 -4.53 -5.15
C VAL A 82 -21.29 -5.91 -5.78
N LEU A 83 -20.53 -6.92 -5.33
CA LEU A 83 -20.65 -8.29 -5.85
C LEU A 83 -22.06 -8.87 -5.66
N GLU A 84 -22.63 -8.74 -4.46
CA GLU A 84 -24.00 -9.16 -4.15
C GLU A 84 -25.01 -8.46 -5.04
N SER A 85 -24.88 -7.14 -5.22
CA SER A 85 -25.84 -6.33 -5.99
C SER A 85 -25.86 -6.65 -7.47
N CYS A 86 -24.75 -7.08 -8.06
CA CYS A 86 -24.68 -7.49 -9.46
C CYS A 86 -24.74 -9.01 -9.63
N GLY A 87 -24.89 -9.80 -8.56
CA GLY A 87 -24.92 -11.26 -8.62
C GLY A 87 -23.61 -11.89 -9.12
N ALA A 88 -22.48 -11.21 -8.96
CA ALA A 88 -21.16 -11.75 -9.29
C ALA A 88 -20.63 -12.67 -8.18
N ASP A 89 -21.10 -12.48 -6.94
CA ASP A 89 -20.84 -13.35 -5.80
C ASP A 89 -21.19 -14.82 -6.07
N GLN A 90 -22.34 -15.07 -6.71
CA GLN A 90 -22.76 -16.43 -7.09
C GLN A 90 -21.81 -17.05 -8.12
N LEU A 91 -21.44 -16.28 -9.16
CA LEU A 91 -20.48 -16.72 -10.18
C LEU A 91 -19.11 -17.03 -9.58
N ILE A 92 -18.65 -16.20 -8.65
CA ILE A 92 -17.40 -16.36 -7.93
C ILE A 92 -17.43 -17.63 -7.07
N ASN A 93 -18.52 -17.88 -6.34
CA ASN A 93 -18.64 -19.06 -5.48
C ASN A 93 -18.60 -20.36 -6.31
N THR A 94 -19.30 -20.39 -7.44
CA THR A 94 -19.23 -21.52 -8.39
C THR A 94 -17.83 -21.66 -8.97
N PHE A 95 -17.21 -20.56 -9.40
CA PHE A 95 -15.85 -20.55 -9.92
C PHE A 95 -14.84 -21.13 -8.92
N ILE A 96 -14.90 -20.72 -7.65
CA ILE A 96 -14.03 -21.25 -6.59
C ILE A 96 -14.25 -22.76 -6.38
N ALA A 97 -15.51 -23.21 -6.36
CA ALA A 97 -15.84 -24.63 -6.13
C ALA A 97 -15.35 -25.55 -7.27
N ASP A 98 -15.30 -25.03 -8.48
CA ASP A 98 -14.97 -25.79 -9.68
C ASP A 98 -13.52 -25.58 -10.16
N TYR A 99 -12.79 -24.60 -9.62
CA TYR A 99 -11.49 -24.15 -10.13
C TYR A 99 -10.50 -25.29 -10.43
N ASP A 100 -10.30 -26.19 -9.46
CA ASP A 100 -9.33 -27.31 -9.59
C ASP A 100 -9.75 -28.36 -10.63
N LYS A 101 -10.98 -28.30 -11.13
CA LYS A 101 -11.55 -29.20 -12.15
C LYS A 101 -11.61 -28.54 -13.53
N MET A 102 -11.36 -27.24 -13.63
CA MET A 102 -11.50 -26.50 -14.88
C MET A 102 -10.29 -26.65 -15.79
N GLN A 103 -10.53 -26.67 -17.11
CA GLN A 103 -9.46 -26.50 -18.09
C GLN A 103 -9.08 -25.02 -18.19
N PRO A 104 -7.83 -24.68 -18.58
CA PRO A 104 -7.37 -23.30 -18.65
C PRO A 104 -8.24 -22.36 -19.51
N LYS A 105 -8.85 -22.89 -20.58
CA LYS A 105 -9.77 -22.13 -21.45
C LYS A 105 -11.07 -21.74 -20.74
N ASP A 106 -11.59 -22.62 -19.88
CA ASP A 106 -12.85 -22.42 -19.17
C ASP A 106 -12.64 -21.41 -18.02
N VAL A 107 -11.46 -21.43 -17.40
CA VAL A 107 -11.04 -20.42 -16.41
C VAL A 107 -11.12 -19.01 -17.01
N ALA A 108 -10.55 -18.80 -18.20
CA ALA A 108 -10.54 -17.49 -18.84
C ALA A 108 -11.97 -16.99 -19.16
N ALA A 109 -12.82 -17.87 -19.68
CA ALA A 109 -14.21 -17.53 -19.98
C ALA A 109 -15.01 -17.16 -18.72
N ARG A 110 -14.87 -17.93 -17.63
CA ARG A 110 -15.55 -17.65 -16.35
C ARG A 110 -15.08 -16.35 -15.71
N LEU A 111 -13.79 -16.07 -15.74
CA LEU A 111 -13.26 -14.82 -15.22
C LEU A 111 -13.68 -13.61 -16.07
N LEU A 112 -13.80 -13.76 -17.38
CA LEU A 112 -14.36 -12.72 -18.25
C LEU A 112 -15.82 -12.42 -17.90
N GLU A 113 -16.63 -13.46 -17.65
CA GLU A 113 -18.02 -13.32 -17.21
C GLU A 113 -18.11 -12.56 -15.88
N ILE A 114 -17.34 -12.98 -14.86
CA ILE A 114 -17.27 -12.34 -13.54
C ILE A 114 -16.86 -10.87 -13.69
N THR A 115 -15.75 -10.60 -14.37
CA THR A 115 -15.21 -9.24 -14.50
C THR A 115 -16.16 -8.32 -15.26
N SER A 116 -16.82 -8.81 -16.32
CA SER A 116 -17.80 -8.03 -17.09
C SER A 116 -19.00 -7.65 -16.24
N LYS A 117 -19.49 -8.59 -15.41
CA LYS A 117 -20.62 -8.34 -14.48
C LYS A 117 -20.28 -7.31 -13.40
N ILE A 118 -19.05 -7.34 -12.90
CA ILE A 118 -18.57 -6.36 -11.90
C ILE A 118 -18.39 -4.97 -12.54
N LYS A 119 -17.83 -4.88 -13.75
CA LYS A 119 -17.54 -3.59 -14.42
C LYS A 119 -18.77 -2.72 -14.66
N VAL A 120 -19.94 -3.33 -14.86
CA VAL A 120 -21.21 -2.62 -15.05
C VAL A 120 -22.02 -2.46 -13.76
N ALA A 121 -21.48 -2.90 -12.62
CA ALA A 121 -22.18 -2.85 -11.34
C ALA A 121 -22.35 -1.40 -10.84
N THR A 122 -23.49 -1.14 -10.22
CA THR A 122 -23.76 0.18 -9.61
C THR A 122 -23.19 0.24 -8.21
N VAL A 123 -22.23 1.15 -8.00
CA VAL A 123 -21.71 1.46 -6.66
C VAL A 123 -22.74 2.28 -5.87
N SER A 124 -22.93 1.91 -4.59
CA SER A 124 -23.91 2.54 -3.71
C SER A 124 -23.78 4.07 -3.63
N LYS A 125 -24.92 4.76 -3.62
CA LYS A 125 -24.98 6.24 -3.45
C LYS A 125 -24.33 6.69 -2.14
N ASN A 126 -24.47 5.90 -1.07
CA ASN A 126 -23.83 6.17 0.22
C ASN A 126 -22.30 6.25 0.09
N LEU A 127 -21.65 5.24 -0.50
CA LEU A 127 -20.19 5.28 -0.71
C LEU A 127 -19.78 6.46 -1.59
N LYS A 128 -20.50 6.72 -2.68
CA LYS A 128 -20.22 7.85 -3.56
C LYS A 128 -20.28 9.18 -2.80
N ASN A 129 -21.27 9.37 -1.93
CA ASN A 129 -21.41 10.58 -1.13
C ASN A 129 -20.29 10.73 -0.10
N GLN A 130 -19.94 9.65 0.61
CA GLN A 130 -18.82 9.67 1.57
C GLN A 130 -17.51 10.06 0.89
N LEU A 131 -17.22 9.44 -0.26
CA LEU A 131 -16.02 9.76 -1.02
C LEU A 131 -16.07 11.18 -1.58
N LYS A 132 -17.20 11.64 -2.13
CA LYS A 132 -17.33 13.04 -2.60
C LYS A 132 -17.03 14.05 -1.50
N ASN A 133 -17.54 13.84 -0.29
CA ASN A 133 -17.26 14.72 0.84
C ASN A 133 -15.76 14.73 1.18
N ALA A 134 -15.16 13.54 1.34
CA ALA A 134 -13.74 13.40 1.65
C ALA A 134 -12.84 14.00 0.54
N ILE A 135 -13.18 13.76 -0.72
CA ILE A 135 -12.45 14.30 -1.87
C ILE A 135 -12.54 15.82 -1.91
N ASN A 136 -13.72 16.39 -1.66
CA ASN A 136 -13.90 17.84 -1.62
C ASN A 136 -13.14 18.50 -0.46
N GLU A 137 -12.93 17.78 0.63
CA GLU A 137 -12.16 18.24 1.78
C GLU A 137 -10.64 18.18 1.51
N PHE A 138 -10.13 17.04 1.03
CA PHE A 138 -8.69 16.78 0.97
C PHE A 138 -8.06 16.93 -0.42
N TYR A 139 -8.85 16.77 -1.48
CA TYR A 139 -8.37 16.70 -2.86
C TYR A 139 -9.11 17.67 -3.81
N LYS A 140 -9.67 18.76 -3.27
CA LYS A 140 -10.45 19.73 -4.05
C LYS A 140 -9.71 20.19 -5.31
N GLY A 141 -10.35 20.01 -6.47
CA GLY A 141 -9.79 20.41 -7.77
C GLY A 141 -8.65 19.54 -8.28
N LYS A 142 -8.35 18.41 -7.62
CA LYS A 142 -7.27 17.49 -7.99
C LYS A 142 -7.83 16.17 -8.50
N GLN A 143 -7.08 15.51 -9.37
CA GLN A 143 -7.37 14.13 -9.72
C GLN A 143 -7.14 13.20 -8.53
N ILE A 144 -7.87 12.08 -8.50
CA ILE A 144 -7.80 11.09 -7.43
C ILE A 144 -7.22 9.81 -8.00
N ARG A 145 -6.36 9.14 -7.25
CA ARG A 145 -5.89 7.79 -7.57
C ARG A 145 -6.61 6.79 -6.68
N LEU A 146 -7.24 5.82 -7.32
CA LEU A 146 -7.77 4.63 -6.67
C LEU A 146 -6.78 3.50 -6.90
N SER A 147 -6.43 2.78 -5.85
CA SER A 147 -5.51 1.65 -5.90
C SER A 147 -6.15 0.45 -5.22
N SER A 148 -6.05 -0.72 -5.86
CA SER A 148 -6.52 -1.96 -5.25
C SER A 148 -5.77 -2.21 -3.94
N SER A 149 -6.51 -2.64 -2.93
CA SER A 149 -5.96 -2.97 -1.61
C SER A 149 -6.50 -4.33 -1.20
N PRO A 150 -5.91 -5.44 -1.68
CA PRO A 150 -6.34 -6.78 -1.28
C PRO A 150 -6.23 -6.99 0.22
N ASN A 151 -7.11 -7.80 0.81
CA ASN A 151 -7.04 -8.21 2.22
C ASN A 151 -6.00 -9.33 2.47
N THR A 152 -5.19 -9.64 1.47
CA THR A 152 -4.02 -10.52 1.55
C THR A 152 -2.79 -9.75 1.08
N PRO A 153 -1.57 -10.08 1.56
CA PRO A 153 -0.36 -9.49 1.02
C PRO A 153 -0.27 -9.69 -0.50
N LEU A 154 0.40 -8.77 -1.20
CA LEU A 154 0.67 -8.94 -2.62
C LEU A 154 1.52 -10.20 -2.83
N THR A 155 1.04 -11.09 -3.67
CA THR A 155 1.77 -12.28 -4.11
C THR A 155 2.85 -11.90 -5.11
N GLU A 156 3.84 -12.77 -5.26
CA GLU A 156 4.99 -12.62 -6.15
C GLU A 156 4.64 -12.06 -7.55
N GLY A 157 5.44 -11.10 -8.03
CA GLY A 157 5.36 -10.57 -9.40
C GLY A 157 4.13 -9.71 -9.70
N ARG A 158 3.29 -9.40 -8.70
CA ARG A 158 2.07 -8.59 -8.89
C ARG A 158 2.27 -7.14 -8.50
N THR A 159 1.63 -6.28 -9.29
CA THR A 159 1.57 -4.85 -9.05
C THR A 159 0.16 -4.45 -8.61
N THR A 160 0.09 -3.42 -7.79
CA THR A 160 -1.16 -2.79 -7.40
C THR A 160 -1.85 -2.19 -8.63
N PHE A 161 -3.00 -2.73 -9.01
CA PHE A 161 -3.84 -2.11 -10.04
C PHE A 161 -4.33 -0.75 -9.53
N SER A 162 -4.17 0.29 -10.34
CA SER A 162 -4.55 1.65 -9.98
C SER A 162 -5.14 2.39 -11.15
N VAL A 163 -6.12 3.25 -10.89
CA VAL A 163 -6.70 4.16 -11.89
C VAL A 163 -6.66 5.59 -11.35
N THR A 164 -6.40 6.56 -12.22
CA THR A 164 -6.58 7.98 -11.90
C THR A 164 -7.94 8.42 -12.44
N THR A 165 -8.73 9.10 -11.63
CA THR A 165 -10.13 9.39 -11.92
C THR A 165 -10.59 10.76 -11.43
N SER A 166 -11.77 11.16 -11.91
CA SER A 166 -12.52 12.34 -11.52
C SER A 166 -13.62 11.98 -10.50
N MET A 167 -14.30 13.00 -9.94
CA MET A 167 -15.46 12.75 -9.08
C MET A 167 -16.66 12.15 -9.83
N ASP A 168 -16.81 12.47 -11.12
CA ASP A 168 -17.96 12.05 -11.91
C ASP A 168 -17.85 10.57 -12.29
N ASP A 169 -16.63 10.09 -12.53
CA ASP A 169 -16.34 8.72 -12.95
C ASP A 169 -16.05 7.77 -11.78
N LEU A 170 -16.22 8.24 -10.54
CA LEU A 170 -15.81 7.52 -9.33
C LEU A 170 -16.47 6.14 -9.21
N GLY A 171 -17.75 6.03 -9.56
CA GLY A 171 -18.49 4.77 -9.52
C GLY A 171 -17.93 3.72 -10.49
N ALA A 172 -17.73 4.11 -11.74
CA ALA A 172 -17.16 3.23 -12.76
C ALA A 172 -15.71 2.84 -12.43
N SER A 173 -14.94 3.79 -11.89
CA SER A 173 -13.55 3.58 -11.49
C SER A 173 -13.42 2.60 -10.32
N LEU A 174 -14.31 2.67 -9.33
CA LEU A 174 -14.37 1.68 -8.24
C LEU A 174 -14.74 0.29 -8.77
N ALA A 175 -15.71 0.20 -9.68
CA ALA A 175 -16.09 -1.07 -10.32
C ALA A 175 -14.91 -1.69 -11.09
N LEU A 176 -14.09 -0.87 -11.77
CA LEU A 176 -12.87 -1.32 -12.44
C LEU A 176 -11.84 -1.89 -11.45
N ILE A 177 -11.61 -1.22 -10.29
CA ILE A 177 -10.72 -1.75 -9.23
C ILE A 177 -11.22 -3.11 -8.73
N TYR A 178 -12.53 -3.25 -8.49
CA TYR A 178 -13.10 -4.51 -8.01
C TYR A 178 -13.02 -5.61 -9.07
N ALA A 179 -13.23 -5.28 -10.34
CA ALA A 179 -13.10 -6.22 -11.44
C ALA A 179 -11.65 -6.67 -11.65
N SER A 180 -10.67 -5.76 -11.52
CA SER A 180 -9.25 -6.10 -11.69
C SER A 180 -8.78 -7.15 -10.69
N PHE A 181 -9.45 -7.26 -9.53
CA PHE A 181 -9.18 -8.32 -8.57
C PHE A 181 -9.41 -9.71 -9.18
N TRP A 182 -10.35 -9.86 -10.11
CA TRP A 182 -10.72 -11.12 -10.77
C TRP A 182 -10.08 -11.33 -12.15
N GLU A 183 -9.08 -10.55 -12.52
CA GLU A 183 -8.31 -10.79 -13.74
C GLU A 183 -7.53 -12.11 -13.64
N ARG A 184 -7.42 -12.82 -14.78
CA ARG A 184 -6.82 -14.16 -14.88
C ARG A 184 -5.50 -14.27 -14.13
N ASP A 185 -4.59 -13.36 -14.41
CA ASP A 185 -3.26 -13.40 -13.87
C ASP A 185 -3.26 -13.18 -12.34
N ALA A 186 -4.12 -12.27 -11.85
CA ALA A 186 -4.30 -12.03 -10.42
C ALA A 186 -4.92 -13.23 -9.70
N VAL A 187 -5.89 -13.90 -10.33
CA VAL A 187 -6.53 -15.11 -9.81
C VAL A 187 -5.53 -16.27 -9.73
N VAL A 188 -4.82 -16.55 -10.83
CA VAL A 188 -3.83 -17.64 -10.89
C VAL A 188 -2.79 -17.49 -9.79
N ALA A 189 -2.29 -16.27 -9.56
CA ALA A 189 -1.28 -16.00 -8.53
C ALA A 189 -1.80 -16.20 -7.09
N ARG A 190 -3.08 -15.90 -6.82
CA ARG A 190 -3.66 -16.12 -5.48
C ARG A 190 -4.09 -17.56 -5.27
N PHE A 191 -4.59 -18.23 -6.31
CA PHE A 191 -5.06 -19.61 -6.24
C PHE A 191 -3.90 -20.61 -6.20
N SER A 192 -2.74 -20.27 -6.76
CA SER A 192 -1.51 -21.07 -6.58
C SER A 192 -0.98 -21.03 -5.14
N ASN A 193 -1.33 -20.00 -4.36
CA ASN A 193 -0.95 -19.90 -2.96
C ASN A 193 -1.90 -20.71 -2.06
N LYS A 194 -1.49 -21.95 -1.75
CA LYS A 194 -2.25 -22.89 -0.90
C LYS A 194 -2.49 -22.42 0.55
N THR A 195 -1.81 -21.36 0.99
CA THR A 195 -2.03 -20.78 2.33
C THR A 195 -3.22 -19.83 2.38
N LEU A 196 -3.74 -19.41 1.22
CA LEU A 196 -4.88 -18.50 1.14
C LEU A 196 -6.20 -19.28 1.05
N ASP A 197 -7.15 -18.89 1.90
CA ASP A 197 -8.53 -19.33 1.79
C ASP A 197 -9.24 -18.50 0.71
N GLN A 198 -9.46 -19.12 -0.46
CA GLN A 198 -10.03 -18.44 -1.62
C GLN A 198 -11.43 -17.84 -1.35
N LYS A 199 -12.18 -18.41 -0.39
CA LYS A 199 -13.51 -17.90 0.00
C LYS A 199 -13.45 -16.63 0.85
N LYS A 200 -12.28 -16.29 1.39
CA LYS A 200 -12.07 -15.10 2.23
C LYS A 200 -11.40 -13.95 1.49
N LEU A 201 -11.07 -14.13 0.22
CA LEU A 201 -10.42 -13.09 -0.58
C LEU A 201 -11.36 -11.91 -0.83
N ALA A 202 -10.86 -10.72 -0.51
CA ALA A 202 -11.58 -9.47 -0.72
C ALA A 202 -10.60 -8.33 -1.05
N VAL A 203 -11.14 -7.23 -1.56
CA VAL A 203 -10.36 -6.06 -1.94
C VAL A 203 -11.01 -4.79 -1.39
N GLY A 204 -10.25 -4.01 -0.63
CA GLY A 204 -10.55 -2.63 -0.30
C GLY A 204 -9.93 -1.71 -1.35
N VAL A 205 -10.06 -0.40 -1.15
CA VAL A 205 -9.48 0.59 -2.07
C VAL A 205 -8.69 1.61 -1.27
N LEU A 206 -7.42 1.81 -1.63
CA LEU A 206 -6.64 2.96 -1.20
C LEU A 206 -7.00 4.13 -2.11
N VAL A 207 -7.41 5.25 -1.51
CA VAL A 207 -7.72 6.50 -2.21
C VAL A 207 -6.68 7.53 -1.80
N THR A 208 -5.94 8.05 -2.78
CA THR A 208 -4.96 9.13 -2.57
C THR A 208 -5.16 10.21 -3.61
N GLN A 209 -4.49 11.33 -3.43
CA GLN A 209 -4.32 12.28 -4.52
C GLN A 209 -3.65 11.59 -5.73
N GLY A 210 -4.13 11.90 -6.94
CA GLY A 210 -3.51 11.51 -8.20
C GLY A 210 -2.06 11.97 -8.30
N PHE A 211 -1.25 11.26 -9.08
CA PHE A 211 0.10 11.72 -9.41
C PHE A 211 0.00 13.02 -10.19
N GLU A 212 0.38 14.12 -9.54
CA GLU A 212 0.79 15.31 -10.29
C GLU A 212 2.15 15.00 -10.91
N TYR A 213 2.30 15.23 -12.22
CA TYR A 213 3.60 15.14 -12.87
C TYR A 213 4.57 16.09 -12.15
N GLY A 214 5.48 15.50 -11.37
CA GLY A 214 6.54 16.22 -10.69
C GLY A 214 7.82 16.27 -11.53
N TYR A 215 8.87 16.81 -10.93
CA TYR A 215 10.23 16.77 -11.47
C TYR A 215 10.69 15.32 -11.75
N ALA A 216 10.38 14.37 -10.86
CA ALA A 216 10.67 12.95 -11.03
C ALA A 216 9.71 12.07 -10.23
N ILE A 217 9.55 10.81 -10.63
CA ILE A 217 8.85 9.77 -9.88
C ILE A 217 9.77 8.57 -9.68
N GLY A 218 9.66 7.86 -8.58
CA GLY A 218 10.52 6.70 -8.37
C GLY A 218 10.04 5.75 -7.29
N ARG A 219 10.84 4.73 -7.02
CA ARG A 219 10.62 3.72 -6.00
C ARG A 219 11.88 3.56 -5.17
N VAL A 220 11.70 3.46 -3.86
CA VAL A 220 12.74 3.01 -2.93
C VAL A 220 12.39 1.58 -2.53
N GLN A 221 13.37 0.68 -2.54
CA GLN A 221 13.20 -0.72 -2.16
C GLN A 221 14.35 -1.18 -1.27
N THR A 222 14.05 -2.00 -0.27
CA THR A 222 15.06 -2.66 0.56
C THR A 222 15.55 -3.94 -0.11
N ASP A 223 16.80 -4.29 0.13
CA ASP A 223 17.36 -5.59 -0.25
C ASP A 223 18.13 -6.20 0.93
N TYR A 224 17.64 -7.36 1.37
CA TYR A 224 18.13 -8.13 2.51
C TYR A 224 18.95 -9.36 2.09
N THR A 225 19.29 -9.49 0.80
CA THR A 225 20.07 -10.63 0.30
C THR A 225 21.54 -10.55 0.72
N SER A 226 22.07 -9.34 0.93
CA SER A 226 23.42 -9.09 1.44
C SER A 226 23.55 -9.27 2.97
N LYS A 227 24.80 -9.34 3.46
CA LYS A 227 25.11 -9.42 4.90
C LYS A 227 24.49 -8.27 5.70
N GLU A 228 24.43 -7.09 5.08
CA GLU A 228 23.77 -5.91 5.64
C GLU A 228 22.61 -5.48 4.74
N PRO A 229 21.48 -5.03 5.30
CA PRO A 229 20.35 -4.54 4.51
C PRO A 229 20.74 -3.31 3.69
N SER A 230 20.43 -3.35 2.40
CA SER A 230 20.74 -2.30 1.44
C SER A 230 19.47 -1.61 0.94
N ILE A 231 19.63 -0.44 0.32
CA ILE A 231 18.54 0.33 -0.28
C ILE A 231 18.84 0.56 -1.75
N ASN A 232 17.87 0.28 -2.62
CA ASN A 232 17.92 0.67 -4.02
C ASN A 232 16.87 1.74 -4.30
N ILE A 233 17.27 2.79 -5.03
CA ILE A 233 16.40 3.87 -5.46
C ILE A 233 16.36 3.84 -6.99
N LEU A 234 15.17 3.57 -7.53
CA LEU A 234 14.86 3.70 -8.93
C LEU A 234 14.13 5.02 -9.14
N SER A 235 14.57 5.85 -10.07
CA SER A 235 13.89 7.08 -10.43
C SER A 235 13.71 7.17 -11.93
N LYS A 236 12.64 7.85 -12.33
CA LYS A 236 12.29 8.11 -13.71
C LYS A 236 11.93 9.58 -13.87
N ARG A 237 12.50 10.19 -14.91
CA ARG A 237 12.18 11.53 -15.37
C ARG A 237 12.09 11.51 -16.89
N GLU A 238 10.96 11.93 -17.43
CA GLU A 238 10.69 11.87 -18.89
C GLU A 238 10.95 10.45 -19.44
N THR A 239 11.87 10.31 -20.40
CA THR A 239 12.30 9.01 -20.96
C THR A 239 13.54 8.42 -20.27
N SER A 240 14.08 9.08 -19.25
CA SER A 240 15.30 8.65 -18.56
C SER A 240 14.98 7.89 -17.27
N THR A 241 15.61 6.74 -17.09
CA THR A 241 15.57 5.95 -15.86
C THR A 241 16.96 5.96 -15.22
N GLU A 242 16.99 6.01 -13.89
CA GLU A 242 18.21 5.98 -13.11
C GLU A 242 18.03 5.06 -11.91
N ARG A 243 19.03 4.21 -11.66
CA ARG A 243 19.07 3.32 -10.51
C ARG A 243 20.37 3.49 -9.73
N ILE A 244 20.24 3.91 -8.47
CA ILE A 244 21.33 3.96 -7.51
C ILE A 244 21.05 2.99 -6.36
N GLY A 245 22.10 2.43 -5.75
CA GLY A 245 21.96 1.58 -4.57
C GLY A 245 23.02 1.86 -3.52
N PHE A 246 22.59 1.72 -2.27
CA PHE A 246 23.35 2.00 -1.06
C PHE A 246 23.58 0.68 -0.33
N PRO A 247 24.84 0.32 0.00
CA PRO A 247 25.17 -0.96 0.64
C PRO A 247 24.60 -1.09 2.06
N LYS A 248 24.16 0.02 2.66
CA LYS A 248 23.53 0.12 3.99
C LYS A 248 22.51 1.26 3.98
N PHE A 249 21.55 1.23 4.89
CA PHE A 249 20.47 2.22 4.94
C PHE A 249 20.98 3.67 5.10
N ASP A 250 22.01 3.88 5.90
CA ASP A 250 22.62 5.17 6.20
C ASP A 250 23.90 5.46 5.39
N SER A 251 24.23 4.59 4.41
CA SER A 251 25.48 4.70 3.67
C SER A 251 25.60 6.05 2.98
N LYS A 252 26.76 6.68 3.12
CA LYS A 252 27.09 7.90 2.36
C LYS A 252 27.42 7.60 0.89
N TRP A 253 27.94 6.41 0.65
CA TRP A 253 28.38 5.92 -0.65
C TRP A 253 27.27 5.14 -1.36
N TYR A 254 27.15 5.36 -2.66
CA TYR A 254 26.22 4.63 -3.52
C TYR A 254 26.95 4.09 -4.75
N ARG A 255 26.33 3.10 -5.38
CA ARG A 255 26.70 2.59 -6.71
C ARG A 255 25.61 2.96 -7.69
N THR A 256 25.99 3.40 -8.89
CA THR A 256 25.06 3.59 -9.99
C THR A 256 24.97 2.29 -10.78
N TYR A 257 23.78 1.71 -10.84
CA TYR A 257 23.49 0.49 -11.59
C TYR A 257 22.96 0.78 -12.99
N GLU A 258 22.27 1.92 -13.14
CA GLU A 258 21.70 2.40 -14.39
C GLU A 258 21.85 3.92 -14.39
N LYS A 259 22.69 4.46 -15.28
CA LYS A 259 22.85 5.92 -15.44
C LYS A 259 21.85 6.39 -16.49
N ALA A 260 21.10 7.44 -16.17
CA ALA A 260 20.23 8.10 -17.14
C ALA A 260 21.03 8.57 -18.36
N GLU A 261 20.52 8.28 -19.56
CA GLU A 261 21.19 8.64 -20.82
C GLU A 261 21.22 10.14 -21.08
N LYS A 262 20.18 10.88 -20.64
CA LYS A 262 20.05 12.32 -20.90
C LYS A 262 20.15 13.16 -19.65
N THR A 263 19.25 12.92 -18.69
CA THR A 263 19.16 13.79 -17.51
C THR A 263 18.97 12.93 -16.27
N PRO A 264 20.07 12.65 -15.53
CA PRO A 264 19.95 11.97 -14.25
C PRO A 264 19.13 12.80 -13.27
N VAL A 265 18.38 12.09 -12.43
CA VAL A 265 17.62 12.68 -11.33
C VAL A 265 18.58 13.00 -10.19
N PHE A 266 19.39 12.03 -9.75
CA PHE A 266 20.21 12.13 -8.54
C PHE A 266 21.70 12.25 -8.84
N VAL A 267 22.24 11.38 -9.70
CA VAL A 267 23.64 11.40 -10.12
C VAL A 267 23.94 12.75 -10.76
N ASP A 268 25.05 13.37 -10.35
CA ASP A 268 25.52 14.66 -10.85
C ASP A 268 24.57 15.86 -10.53
N ASN A 269 23.56 15.68 -9.66
CA ASN A 269 22.66 16.75 -9.21
C ASN A 269 22.76 17.00 -7.69
N ALA A 270 23.72 17.84 -7.30
CA ALA A 270 24.00 18.13 -5.89
C ALA A 270 22.78 18.67 -5.11
N ALA A 271 21.89 19.42 -5.77
CA ALA A 271 20.69 20.00 -5.16
C ALA A 271 19.68 18.94 -4.69
N LEU A 272 19.75 17.71 -5.21
CA LEU A 272 18.89 16.60 -4.82
C LEU A 272 19.51 15.67 -3.78
N THR A 273 20.76 15.92 -3.35
CA THR A 273 21.41 15.15 -2.26
C THR A 273 20.58 15.12 -0.98
N PRO A 274 19.98 16.24 -0.50
CA PRO A 274 19.12 16.20 0.68
C PRO A 274 17.89 15.31 0.48
N THR A 275 17.33 15.28 -0.74
CA THR A 275 16.18 14.43 -1.07
C THR A 275 16.54 12.95 -0.96
N VAL A 276 17.70 12.55 -1.47
CA VAL A 276 18.21 11.17 -1.34
C VAL A 276 18.38 10.79 0.14
N ARG A 277 18.94 11.69 0.96
CA ARG A 277 19.09 11.45 2.41
C ARG A 277 17.74 11.31 3.11
N ASN A 278 16.76 12.13 2.73
CA ASN A 278 15.41 12.01 3.24
C ASN A 278 14.79 10.66 2.87
N LEU A 279 14.96 10.19 1.62
CA LEU A 279 14.47 8.87 1.20
C LEU A 279 15.09 7.71 2.01
N GLN A 280 16.39 7.77 2.30
CA GLN A 280 17.05 6.79 3.19
C GLN A 280 16.50 6.82 4.61
N LYS A 281 16.31 8.03 5.18
CA LYS A 281 15.74 8.22 6.51
C LYS A 281 14.31 7.66 6.59
N MET A 282 13.48 7.97 5.60
CA MET A 282 12.12 7.46 5.51
C MET A 282 12.09 5.93 5.44
N MET A 283 12.97 5.32 4.65
CA MET A 283 13.05 3.85 4.59
C MET A 283 13.47 3.23 5.92
N THR A 284 14.39 3.86 6.64
CA THR A 284 14.81 3.41 7.99
C THR A 284 13.64 3.43 8.99
N ILE A 285 12.69 4.34 8.82
CA ILE A 285 11.48 4.43 9.65
C ILE A 285 10.42 3.42 9.19
N LEU A 286 10.14 3.34 7.88
CA LEU A 286 9.06 2.50 7.35
C LEU A 286 9.34 1.02 7.36
N ASP A 287 10.58 0.62 7.05
CA ASP A 287 10.95 -0.79 6.94
C ASP A 287 10.62 -1.61 8.20
N PRO A 288 11.00 -1.21 9.43
CA PRO A 288 10.65 -1.97 10.62
C PRO A 288 9.14 -2.00 10.89
N ILE A 289 8.42 -0.91 10.56
CA ILE A 289 6.96 -0.81 10.77
C ILE A 289 6.22 -1.79 9.85
N LEU A 290 6.56 -1.80 8.56
CA LEU A 290 5.91 -2.67 7.58
C LEU A 290 6.28 -4.14 7.80
N ARG A 291 7.51 -4.43 8.23
CA ARG A 291 7.96 -5.80 8.53
C ARG A 291 7.38 -6.36 9.83
N ALA A 292 6.87 -5.52 10.74
CA ALA A 292 6.21 -6.00 11.96
C ALA A 292 4.97 -6.87 11.67
N GLU A 293 4.37 -6.69 10.48
CA GLU A 293 3.23 -7.46 9.99
C GLU A 293 3.63 -8.81 9.35
N ILE A 294 4.93 -9.11 9.20
CA ILE A 294 5.38 -10.41 8.71
C ILE A 294 4.99 -11.46 9.76
N PRO A 295 4.21 -12.50 9.39
CA PRO A 295 3.89 -13.59 10.29
C PRO A 295 5.18 -14.20 10.81
N LYS A 296 5.29 -14.37 12.14
CA LYS A 296 6.37 -15.14 12.78
C LYS A 296 6.22 -16.63 12.50
N SER A 297 6.38 -16.98 11.23
CA SER A 297 6.34 -18.33 10.69
C SER A 297 7.76 -18.88 10.62
N ASN A 298 7.94 -20.16 10.92
CA ASN A 298 9.23 -20.84 10.77
C ASN A 298 9.67 -21.02 9.31
N VAL A 299 8.83 -20.64 8.33
CA VAL A 299 9.03 -20.91 6.90
C VAL A 299 9.53 -19.69 6.12
N LEU A 300 9.18 -18.48 6.56
CA LEU A 300 9.53 -17.23 5.88
C LEU A 300 10.36 -16.33 6.79
N SER A 301 11.43 -15.77 6.24
CA SER A 301 12.38 -14.91 6.91
C SER A 301 12.32 -13.48 6.38
N ASN A 302 13.01 -12.54 7.01
CA ASN A 302 13.11 -11.16 6.50
C ASN A 302 13.68 -11.08 5.08
N LYS A 303 14.50 -12.06 4.66
CA LYS A 303 15.08 -12.08 3.31
C LYS A 303 14.05 -12.37 2.23
N ASP A 304 12.95 -13.02 2.60
CA ASP A 304 11.88 -13.35 1.67
C ASP A 304 10.95 -12.15 1.41
N TYR A 305 11.20 -10.97 2.02
CA TYR A 305 10.37 -9.78 1.85
C TYR A 305 11.17 -8.56 1.41
N ILE A 306 10.57 -7.74 0.56
CA ILE A 306 10.97 -6.34 0.33
C ILE A 306 9.96 -5.40 0.95
N THR A 307 10.48 -4.36 1.58
CA THR A 307 9.74 -3.13 1.79
C THR A 307 10.03 -2.20 0.63
N GLN A 308 8.99 -1.58 0.10
CA GLN A 308 9.13 -0.54 -0.91
C GLN A 308 8.08 0.55 -0.76
N PHE A 309 8.37 1.71 -1.31
CA PHE A 309 7.39 2.78 -1.48
C PHE A 309 7.68 3.58 -2.74
N THR A 310 6.65 4.21 -3.30
CA THR A 310 6.77 5.16 -4.39
C THR A 310 7.02 6.57 -3.83
N PHE A 311 7.82 7.35 -4.54
CA PHE A 311 8.00 8.76 -4.23
C PHE A 311 7.79 9.63 -5.46
N VAL A 312 7.39 10.87 -5.24
CA VAL A 312 7.34 11.94 -6.24
C VAL A 312 8.19 13.10 -5.74
N ILE A 313 9.04 13.62 -6.62
CA ILE A 313 9.79 14.85 -6.39
C ILE A 313 9.11 15.96 -7.17
N LYS A 314 8.78 17.05 -6.50
CA LYS A 314 8.33 18.31 -7.10
C LYS A 314 9.41 19.35 -6.96
N LYS A 315 9.49 20.25 -7.93
CA LYS A 315 10.30 21.46 -7.85
C LYS A 315 9.35 22.63 -7.64
N THR A 316 9.53 23.40 -6.58
CA THR A 316 8.71 24.59 -6.32
C THR A 316 9.11 25.73 -7.26
N GLU A 317 8.33 26.81 -7.25
CA GLU A 317 8.62 28.03 -8.01
C GLU A 317 9.95 28.67 -7.57
N GLU A 318 10.29 28.57 -6.27
CA GLU A 318 11.56 29.00 -5.69
C GLU A 318 12.72 28.02 -6.01
N GLY A 319 12.45 26.97 -6.77
CA GLY A 319 13.43 26.00 -7.21
C GLY A 319 13.79 24.93 -6.18
N GLN A 320 13.10 24.86 -5.04
CA GLN A 320 13.34 23.86 -4.00
C GLN A 320 12.73 22.50 -4.38
N PHE A 321 13.38 21.42 -3.97
CA PHE A 321 12.87 20.07 -4.21
C PHE A 321 12.11 19.55 -2.99
N ILE A 322 10.85 19.17 -3.22
CA ILE A 322 9.97 18.57 -2.22
C ILE A 322 9.70 17.13 -2.61
N VAL A 323 9.86 16.21 -1.66
CA VAL A 323 9.52 14.80 -1.83
C VAL A 323 8.21 14.47 -1.14
N LYS A 324 7.37 13.68 -1.82
CA LYS A 324 6.14 13.10 -1.25
C LYS A 324 6.11 11.60 -1.47
N LEU A 325 5.64 10.87 -0.47
CA LEU A 325 5.55 9.42 -0.45
C LEU A 325 4.16 8.94 -0.86
N GLN A 326 4.14 7.79 -1.54
CA GLN A 326 2.93 7.09 -1.94
C GLN A 326 3.14 5.58 -1.93
N GLN A 327 2.02 4.83 -1.84
CA GLN A 327 1.96 3.37 -2.06
C GLN A 327 3.07 2.56 -1.35
N PRO A 328 3.09 2.55 0.00
CA PRO A 328 3.98 1.66 0.74
C PRO A 328 3.50 0.21 0.62
N GLU A 329 4.42 -0.68 0.31
CA GLU A 329 4.14 -2.09 0.08
C GLU A 329 5.19 -2.96 0.79
N LEU A 330 4.71 -4.04 1.40
CA LEU A 330 5.52 -5.19 1.82
C LEU A 330 5.22 -6.31 0.82
N GLN A 331 6.22 -6.73 0.05
CA GLN A 331 6.07 -7.76 -0.97
C GLN A 331 6.94 -8.98 -0.68
N LEU A 332 6.42 -10.17 -0.97
CA LEU A 332 7.20 -11.40 -0.95
C LEU A 332 8.12 -11.45 -2.19
N GLN A 333 9.42 -11.68 -1.98
CA GLN A 333 10.40 -11.89 -3.04
C GLN A 333 10.25 -13.29 -3.66
N SER A 334 10.52 -13.37 -4.97
CA SER A 334 10.71 -14.64 -5.67
C SER A 334 11.91 -15.39 -5.08
N LYS A 335 11.73 -16.67 -4.71
CA LYS A 335 12.87 -17.55 -4.51
C LYS A 335 13.44 -17.87 -5.89
N LYS A 336 14.58 -17.25 -6.22
CA LYS A 336 15.34 -17.57 -7.44
C LYS A 336 15.79 -19.01 -7.46
#